data_AF-A0A7C3HPS5-F1
#
_entry.id   AF-A0A7C3HPS5-F1
#
_cell.length_a   1.000
_cell.length_b   1.000
_cell.length_c   1.000
_cell.angle_alpha   90.00
_cell.angle_beta   90.00
_cell.angle_gamma   90.00
#
_symmetry.space_group_name_H-M   'P 1'
#
loop_
_entity.id
_entity.type
_entity.pdbx_description
1 polymer ?
#
loop_
_entity_poly.entity_id
_entity_poly.type
_entity_poly.pdbx_seq_one_letter_code
_entity_poly.pdbx_strand_id
1 'polypeptide(L)'
;MADAHVIPASPAAASAWKAERRLAQREHVWNRLAERGLVWQPDPARSPGPGASLMLSSPGEWTAEHLKDAALHVLRVEAALNAMNWTLGSAAAHWVQFAGCRPAWISQGALCPRRRREWMARQEFEASFLSPLLRHCSRQGGSHRLRLWGGAVRALIRSVSGGSDPEPLAELEGLIQGLTPRRKWSP
;
A
#
# COMPACT_ATOMS: atom_id res chain seq x y z
N MET A 1 9.52 -13.69 -35.51
CA MET A 1 9.92 -12.36 -36.00
C MET A 1 10.83 -11.77 -34.92
N ALA A 2 12.11 -11.60 -35.23
CA ALA A 2 13.11 -11.15 -34.28
C ALA A 2 12.96 -9.65 -34.03
N ASP A 3 12.79 -9.24 -32.77
CA ASP A 3 12.90 -7.85 -32.36
C ASP A 3 14.28 -7.33 -32.74
N ALA A 4 14.32 -6.40 -33.70
CA ALA A 4 15.53 -5.70 -34.05
C ALA A 4 16.00 -4.92 -32.81
N HIS A 5 17.10 -5.36 -32.21
CA HIS A 5 17.81 -4.62 -31.17
C HIS A 5 18.33 -3.31 -31.76
N VAL A 6 17.52 -2.26 -31.70
CA VAL A 6 17.94 -0.89 -32.00
C VAL A 6 18.94 -0.48 -30.92
N ILE A 7 20.23 -0.43 -31.29
CA ILE A 7 21.28 0.08 -30.41
C ILE A 7 21.08 1.61 -30.32
N PRO A 8 20.89 2.19 -29.13
CA PRO A 8 20.61 3.61 -29.00
C PRO A 8 21.83 4.45 -29.41
N ALA A 9 21.62 5.39 -30.34
CA ALA A 9 22.65 6.20 -30.99
C ALA A 9 23.35 7.24 -30.08
N SER A 10 22.91 7.40 -28.83
CA SER A 10 23.44 8.38 -27.87
C SER A 10 23.14 7.97 -26.41
N PRO A 11 23.95 8.38 -25.41
CA PRO A 11 23.64 8.21 -23.99
C PRO A 11 22.27 8.79 -23.57
N ALA A 12 21.83 9.87 -24.22
CA ALA A 12 20.52 10.46 -23.99
C ALA A 12 19.40 9.56 -24.53
N ALA A 13 19.56 9.02 -25.74
CA ALA A 13 18.62 8.06 -26.34
C ALA A 13 18.53 6.76 -25.53
N ALA A 14 19.66 6.27 -25.00
CA ALA A 14 19.70 5.12 -24.11
C ALA A 14 18.95 5.38 -22.79
N SER A 15 19.03 6.59 -22.25
CA SER A 15 18.33 6.99 -21.02
C SER A 15 16.82 7.13 -21.25
N ALA A 16 16.41 7.75 -22.35
CA ALA A 16 15.01 7.88 -22.75
C ALA A 16 14.36 6.49 -22.96
N TRP A 17 15.02 5.62 -23.72
CA TRP A 17 14.55 4.24 -23.94
C TRP A 17 14.40 3.44 -22.63
N LYS A 18 15.36 3.58 -21.71
CA LYS A 18 15.24 2.96 -20.37
C LYS A 18 14.06 3.54 -19.57
N ALA A 19 13.77 4.83 -19.70
CA ALA A 19 12.65 5.47 -19.01
C ALA A 19 11.31 4.99 -19.57
N GLU A 20 11.16 4.93 -20.90
CA GLU A 20 9.96 4.40 -21.57
C GLU A 20 9.69 2.95 -21.17
N ARG A 21 10.71 2.09 -21.19
CA ARG A 21 10.56 0.70 -20.75
C ARG A 21 10.11 0.59 -19.29
N ARG A 22 10.62 1.45 -18.40
CA ARG A 22 10.19 1.48 -17.00
C ARG A 22 8.74 1.94 -16.86
N LEU A 23 8.31 2.91 -17.66
CA LEU A 23 6.94 3.38 -17.68
C LEU A 23 5.99 2.26 -18.12
N ALA A 24 6.30 1.58 -19.22
CA ALA A 24 5.51 0.45 -19.72
C ALA A 24 5.43 -0.70 -18.70
N GLN A 25 6.53 -1.02 -18.03
CA GLN A 25 6.52 -2.03 -16.97
C GLN A 25 5.66 -1.60 -15.77
N ARG A 26 5.74 -0.31 -15.38
CA ARG A 26 4.93 0.24 -14.29
C ARG A 26 3.44 0.20 -14.62
N GLU A 27 3.08 0.53 -15.85
CA GLU A 27 1.71 0.46 -16.35
C GLU A 27 1.19 -0.98 -16.36
N HIS A 28 2.01 -1.94 -16.81
CA HIS A 28 1.67 -3.34 -16.74
C HIS A 28 1.37 -3.78 -15.29
N VAL A 29 2.23 -3.42 -14.33
CA VAL A 29 2.01 -3.74 -12.91
C VAL A 29 0.77 -3.05 -12.36
N TRP A 30 0.52 -1.79 -12.75
CA TRP A 30 -0.68 -1.05 -12.36
C TRP A 30 -1.95 -1.77 -12.82
N ASN A 31 -2.01 -2.22 -14.07
CA ASN A 31 -3.15 -2.95 -14.62
C ASN A 31 -3.38 -4.27 -13.87
N ARG A 32 -2.31 -4.99 -13.49
CA ARG A 32 -2.40 -6.20 -12.67
C ARG A 32 -2.93 -5.95 -11.26
N LEU A 33 -2.62 -4.79 -10.67
CA LEU A 33 -3.23 -4.38 -9.39
C LEU A 33 -4.71 -4.01 -9.57
N ALA A 34 -5.06 -3.39 -10.71
CA ALA A 34 -6.43 -3.00 -11.01
C ALA A 34 -7.33 -4.22 -11.23
N GLU A 35 -6.85 -5.24 -11.95
CA GLU A 35 -7.50 -6.56 -12.08
C GLU A 35 -7.83 -7.19 -10.72
N ARG A 36 -7.04 -6.89 -9.69
CA ARG A 36 -7.23 -7.37 -8.31
C ARG A 36 -8.06 -6.43 -7.45
N GLY A 37 -8.53 -5.30 -7.98
CA GLY A 37 -9.27 -4.27 -7.24
C GLY A 37 -8.46 -3.55 -6.16
N LEU A 38 -7.13 -3.53 -6.27
CA LEU A 38 -6.23 -2.93 -5.27
C LEU A 38 -5.93 -1.46 -5.53
N VAL A 39 -6.05 -1.03 -6.78
CA VAL A 39 -5.89 0.37 -7.18
C VAL A 39 -7.22 0.93 -7.63
N TRP A 40 -7.36 2.25 -7.53
CA TRP A 40 -8.46 2.91 -8.19
C TRP A 40 -8.16 3.05 -9.68
N GLN A 41 -9.10 2.63 -10.50
CA GLN A 41 -9.08 2.87 -11.94
C GLN A 41 -10.46 3.36 -12.35
N PRO A 42 -10.57 4.48 -13.09
CA PRO A 42 -11.83 4.89 -13.67
C PRO A 42 -12.24 3.82 -14.69
N ASP A 43 -13.46 3.31 -14.58
CA ASP A 43 -14.04 2.43 -15.59
C ASP A 43 -14.62 3.30 -16.72
N PRO A 44 -14.00 3.39 -17.90
CA PRO A 44 -14.47 4.26 -18.97
C PRO A 44 -15.78 3.78 -19.59
N ALA A 45 -16.13 2.51 -19.42
CA ALA A 45 -17.35 1.92 -19.99
C ALA A 45 -18.56 2.03 -19.04
N ARG A 46 -18.33 2.42 -17.78
CA ARG A 46 -19.36 2.46 -16.75
C ARG A 46 -19.60 3.90 -16.32
N SER A 47 -20.83 4.38 -16.51
CA SER A 47 -21.26 5.64 -15.88
C SER A 47 -21.04 5.53 -14.37
N PRO A 48 -20.45 6.54 -13.71
CA PRO A 48 -20.10 6.44 -12.30
C PRO A 48 -21.38 6.27 -11.48
N GLY A 49 -21.62 5.04 -11.02
CA GLY A 49 -22.63 4.77 -10.01
C GLY A 49 -22.20 5.33 -8.65
N PRO A 50 -23.07 5.34 -7.63
CA PRO A 50 -22.81 5.93 -6.32
C PRO A 50 -21.55 5.41 -5.57
N GLY A 51 -20.94 4.31 -6.02
CA GLY A 51 -19.69 3.74 -5.47
C GLY A 51 -18.45 3.87 -6.37
N ALA A 52 -18.57 4.51 -7.54
CA ALA A 52 -17.46 4.70 -8.47
C ALA A 52 -16.65 5.99 -8.20
N SER A 53 -17.24 6.93 -7.48
CA SER A 53 -16.60 8.19 -7.11
C SER A 53 -15.58 7.97 -5.99
N LEU A 54 -14.36 8.46 -6.20
CA LEU A 54 -13.39 8.59 -5.12
C LEU A 54 -13.86 9.66 -4.15
N MET A 55 -13.99 9.29 -2.87
CA MET A 55 -14.07 10.25 -1.80
C MET A 55 -12.66 10.71 -1.47
N LEU A 56 -12.37 11.97 -1.77
CA LEU A 56 -11.15 12.61 -1.31
C LEU A 56 -11.26 12.81 0.20
N SER A 57 -10.40 12.13 0.94
CA SER A 57 -10.35 12.17 2.39
C SER A 57 -8.93 12.50 2.84
N SER A 58 -8.82 13.33 3.86
CA SER A 58 -7.52 13.60 4.49
C SER A 58 -7.24 12.54 5.55
N PRO A 59 -6.00 11.99 5.63
CA PRO A 59 -5.63 11.05 6.68
C PRO A 59 -5.88 11.57 8.11
N GLY A 60 -5.90 12.90 8.31
CA GLY A 60 -6.22 13.52 9.60
C GLY A 60 -7.70 13.41 10.02
N GLU A 61 -8.59 13.10 9.08
CA GLU A 61 -10.04 12.98 9.30
C GLU A 61 -10.48 11.52 9.52
N TRP A 62 -9.56 10.58 9.32
CA TRP A 62 -9.89 9.16 9.38
C TRP A 62 -10.19 8.69 10.81
N THR A 63 -11.22 7.87 10.92
CA THR A 63 -11.47 7.11 12.14
C THR A 63 -10.39 6.05 12.31
N ALA A 64 -10.29 5.47 13.51
CA ALA A 64 -9.36 4.35 13.73
C ALA A 64 -9.70 3.12 12.85
N GLU A 65 -10.96 2.97 12.44
CA GLU A 65 -11.41 1.95 11.50
C GLU A 65 -10.91 2.25 10.08
N HIS A 66 -11.13 3.47 9.58
CA HIS A 66 -10.58 3.90 8.27
C HIS A 66 -9.06 3.74 8.23
N LEU A 67 -8.36 4.13 9.30
CA LEU A 67 -6.91 3.99 9.37
C LEU A 67 -6.46 2.51 9.36
N LYS A 68 -7.20 1.63 10.05
CA LYS A 68 -6.94 0.19 10.03
C LYS A 68 -7.17 -0.39 8.64
N ASP A 69 -8.29 -0.07 8.01
CA ASP A 69 -8.63 -0.57 6.67
C ASP A 69 -7.62 -0.09 5.63
N ALA A 70 -7.21 1.18 5.70
CA ALA A 70 -6.17 1.73 4.85
C ALA A 70 -4.81 1.04 5.09
N ALA A 71 -4.43 0.78 6.35
CA ALA A 71 -3.19 0.07 6.67
C ALA A 71 -3.17 -1.36 6.09
N LEU A 72 -4.27 -2.10 6.26
CA LEU A 72 -4.44 -3.45 5.70
C LEU A 72 -4.38 -3.42 4.17
N HIS A 73 -4.99 -2.40 3.56
CA HIS A 73 -4.95 -2.21 2.11
C HIS A 73 -3.54 -2.03 1.58
N VAL A 74 -2.72 -1.19 2.25
CA VAL A 74 -1.32 -0.99 1.86
C VAL A 74 -0.52 -2.29 1.94
N LEU A 75 -0.75 -3.13 2.95
CA LEU A 75 -0.09 -4.45 3.05
C LEU A 75 -0.49 -5.38 1.90
N ARG A 76 -1.77 -5.38 1.50
CA ARG A 76 -2.26 -6.17 0.36
C ARG A 76 -1.65 -5.68 -0.96
N VAL A 77 -1.53 -4.37 -1.13
CA VAL A 77 -0.84 -3.75 -2.28
C VAL A 77 0.64 -4.17 -2.30
N GLU A 78 1.36 -4.04 -1.18
CA GLU A 78 2.76 -4.44 -1.07
C GLU A 78 2.95 -5.94 -1.34
N ALA A 79 2.10 -6.81 -0.80
CA ALA A 79 2.15 -8.25 -1.06
C ALA A 79 1.91 -8.58 -2.53
N ALA A 80 0.95 -7.90 -3.18
CA ALA A 80 0.71 -8.07 -4.61
C ALA A 80 1.89 -7.58 -5.46
N LEU A 81 2.51 -6.45 -5.09
CA LEU A 81 3.70 -5.93 -5.76
C LEU A 81 4.90 -6.86 -5.61
N ASN A 82 5.10 -7.44 -4.42
CA ASN A 82 6.18 -8.38 -4.15
C ASN A 82 6.11 -9.60 -5.07
N ALA A 83 4.91 -10.12 -5.32
CA ALA A 83 4.67 -11.22 -6.26
C ALA A 83 5.05 -10.87 -7.72
N MET A 84 5.19 -9.59 -8.04
CA MET A 84 5.57 -9.09 -9.36
C MET A 84 7.02 -8.57 -9.41
N ASN A 85 7.80 -8.73 -8.33
CA ASN A 85 9.14 -8.14 -8.14
C ASN A 85 9.15 -6.59 -8.15
N TRP A 86 8.08 -6.00 -7.60
CA TRP A 86 7.93 -4.57 -7.35
C TRP A 86 7.74 -4.31 -5.85
N THR A 87 7.79 -3.06 -5.42
CA THR A 87 7.53 -2.62 -4.05
C THR A 87 7.00 -1.19 -4.04
N LEU A 88 6.46 -0.75 -2.91
CA LEU A 88 6.15 0.64 -2.67
C LEU A 88 7.43 1.41 -2.33
N GLY A 89 7.74 2.43 -3.14
CA GLY A 89 8.76 3.43 -2.84
C GLY A 89 8.28 4.47 -1.83
N SER A 90 6.96 4.63 -1.69
CA SER A 90 6.31 5.46 -0.68
C SER A 90 5.00 4.79 -0.24
N ALA A 91 4.70 4.85 1.05
CA ALA A 91 3.48 4.36 1.70
C ALA A 91 2.81 5.50 2.49
N ALA A 92 2.85 6.72 1.96
CA ALA A 92 2.16 7.84 2.56
C ALA A 92 0.64 7.61 2.58
N ALA A 93 -0.02 8.00 3.67
CA ALA A 93 -1.46 7.79 3.82
C ALA A 93 -2.31 8.45 2.74
N HIS A 94 -1.88 9.59 2.17
CA HIS A 94 -2.63 10.29 1.12
C HIS A 94 -2.72 9.49 -0.21
N TRP A 95 -1.91 8.45 -0.38
CA TRP A 95 -2.00 7.53 -1.53
C TRP A 95 -3.13 6.50 -1.42
N VAL A 96 -3.80 6.42 -0.27
CA VAL A 96 -5.01 5.64 -0.09
C VAL A 96 -6.20 6.59 -0.06
N GLN A 97 -7.21 6.29 -0.87
CA GLN A 97 -8.50 6.96 -0.86
C GLN A 97 -9.62 5.95 -0.75
N PHE A 98 -10.83 6.38 -0.48
CA PHE A 98 -11.98 5.49 -0.32
C PHE A 98 -12.91 5.62 -1.52
N ALA A 99 -13.12 4.52 -2.23
CA ALA A 99 -14.19 4.39 -3.23
C ALA A 99 -15.38 3.71 -2.55
N GLY A 100 -16.40 4.49 -2.19
CA GLY A 100 -17.43 4.05 -1.24
C GLY A 100 -16.80 3.77 0.14
N CYS A 101 -16.99 2.56 0.66
CA CYS A 101 -16.41 2.13 1.95
C CYS A 101 -15.15 1.27 1.81
N ARG A 102 -14.53 1.22 0.62
CA ARG A 102 -13.36 0.39 0.37
C ARG A 102 -12.12 1.24 0.09
N PRO A 103 -10.99 0.97 0.76
CA PRO A 103 -9.73 1.64 0.45
C PRO A 103 -9.26 1.23 -0.96
N ALA A 104 -8.68 2.20 -1.67
CA ALA A 104 -8.13 2.05 -3.00
C ALA A 104 -6.81 2.83 -3.07
N TRP A 105 -5.80 2.23 -3.72
CA TRP A 105 -4.52 2.89 -3.92
C TRP A 105 -4.57 3.77 -5.18
N ILE A 106 -4.12 5.02 -5.09
CA ILE A 106 -4.28 6.00 -6.17
C ILE A 106 -2.96 6.43 -6.84
N SER A 107 -1.80 5.99 -6.33
CA SER A 107 -0.49 6.50 -6.79
C SER A 107 0.29 5.48 -7.60
N GLN A 108 0.28 5.62 -8.93
CA GLN A 108 1.15 4.83 -9.81
C GLN A 108 2.62 5.22 -9.64
N GLY A 109 2.90 6.50 -9.32
CA GLY A 109 4.27 7.03 -9.16
C GLY A 109 5.03 6.46 -7.97
N ALA A 110 4.30 6.03 -6.93
CA ALA A 110 4.88 5.38 -5.76
C ALA A 110 5.39 3.95 -6.03
N LEU A 111 5.05 3.35 -7.16
CA LEU A 111 5.52 2.03 -7.54
C LEU A 111 6.97 2.07 -8.05
N CYS A 112 7.82 1.22 -7.47
CA CYS A 112 9.20 1.06 -7.92
C CYS A 112 9.61 -0.41 -8.10
N PRO A 113 10.55 -0.69 -9.03
CA PRO A 113 11.14 -2.02 -9.15
C PRO A 113 11.86 -2.40 -7.86
N ARG A 114 11.67 -3.64 -7.42
CA ARG A 114 12.32 -4.17 -6.22
C ARG A 114 13.80 -4.44 -6.54
N ARG A 115 14.70 -3.63 -6.00
CA ARG A 115 16.16 -3.76 -6.22
C ARG A 115 16.83 -4.71 -5.23
N ARG A 116 16.31 -4.76 -4.01
CA ARG A 116 16.74 -5.62 -2.92
C ARG A 116 15.49 -6.23 -2.31
N ARG A 117 15.65 -7.19 -1.41
CA ARG A 117 14.49 -7.74 -0.73
C ARG A 117 13.84 -6.73 0.24
N GLU A 118 14.45 -5.58 0.54
CA GLU A 118 13.95 -4.54 1.46
C GLU A 118 12.63 -3.88 1.05
N TRP A 119 11.72 -3.70 2.03
CA TRP A 119 10.53 -2.85 1.86
C TRP A 119 10.89 -1.38 2.08
N MET A 120 11.00 -0.63 0.98
CA MET A 120 11.50 0.76 1.01
C MET A 120 10.58 1.70 1.80
N ALA A 121 9.27 1.54 1.65
CA ALA A 121 8.27 2.40 2.28
C ALA A 121 7.93 2.02 3.73
N ARG A 122 8.65 1.06 4.34
CA ARG A 122 8.36 0.53 5.68
C ARG A 122 8.29 1.62 6.77
N GLN A 123 9.27 2.53 6.80
CA GLN A 123 9.31 3.59 7.81
C GLN A 123 8.14 4.57 7.63
N GLU A 124 7.82 4.91 6.39
CA GLU A 124 6.70 5.80 6.08
C GLU A 124 5.35 5.14 6.39
N PHE A 125 5.21 3.82 6.15
CA PHE A 125 4.04 3.05 6.54
C PHE A 125 3.85 3.06 8.08
N GLU A 126 4.92 2.83 8.83
CA GLU A 126 4.87 2.88 10.30
C GLU A 126 4.46 4.26 10.81
N ALA A 127 4.99 5.34 10.22
CA ALA A 127 4.65 6.71 10.58
C ALA A 127 3.22 7.09 10.19
N SER A 128 2.78 6.70 8.99
CA SER A 128 1.51 7.12 8.39
C SER A 128 0.31 6.35 8.93
N PHE A 129 0.47 5.06 9.26
CA PHE A 129 -0.63 4.19 9.64
C PHE A 129 -0.51 3.62 11.05
N LEU A 130 0.58 2.90 11.33
CA LEU A 130 0.70 2.12 12.57
C LEU A 130 0.80 3.00 13.80
N SER A 131 1.64 4.04 13.75
CA SER A 131 1.80 4.98 14.85
C SER A 131 0.48 5.66 15.23
N PRO A 132 -0.28 6.28 14.31
CA PRO A 132 -1.60 6.82 14.64
C PRO A 132 -2.60 5.74 15.09
N LEU A 133 -2.59 4.53 14.53
CA LEU A 133 -3.50 3.45 14.92
C LEU A 133 -3.25 3.00 16.38
N LEU A 134 -1.98 2.82 16.77
CA LEU A 134 -1.60 2.50 18.14
C LEU A 134 -1.94 3.63 19.12
N ARG A 135 -1.84 4.89 18.71
CA ARG A 135 -2.28 6.05 19.52
C ARG A 135 -3.79 6.02 19.74
N HIS A 136 -4.59 5.73 18.71
CA HIS A 136 -6.05 5.60 18.83
C HIS A 136 -6.47 4.46 19.75
N CYS A 137 -5.79 3.32 19.70
CA CYS A 137 -6.04 2.22 20.62
C CYS A 137 -5.68 2.60 22.06
N SER A 138 -4.61 3.36 22.27
CA SER A 138 -4.11 3.75 23.60
C SER A 138 -5.04 4.69 24.34
N ARG A 139 -5.66 5.64 23.63
CA ARG A 139 -6.60 6.61 24.23
C ARG A 139 -7.91 5.96 24.70
N GLN A 140 -8.23 4.74 24.27
CA GLN A 140 -9.49 4.05 24.57
C GLN A 140 -9.39 3.03 25.73
N GLY A 141 -8.36 3.15 26.58
CA GLY A 141 -8.28 2.41 27.85
C GLY A 141 -7.60 1.04 27.80
N GLY A 142 -6.97 0.66 26.69
CA GLY A 142 -6.35 -0.66 26.49
C GLY A 142 -4.89 -0.79 26.95
N SER A 143 -4.49 -0.28 28.12
CA SER A 143 -3.06 -0.13 28.48
C SER A 143 -2.25 -1.44 28.53
N HIS A 144 -2.87 -2.57 28.88
CA HIS A 144 -2.17 -3.85 29.07
C HIS A 144 -1.98 -4.65 27.77
N ARG A 145 -2.98 -4.64 26.87
CA ARG A 145 -2.86 -5.28 25.55
C ARG A 145 -1.94 -4.49 24.62
N LEU A 146 -1.94 -3.16 24.69
CA LEU A 146 -1.05 -2.33 23.86
C LEU A 146 0.44 -2.45 24.17
N ARG A 147 0.84 -2.72 25.42
CA ARG A 147 2.27 -2.94 25.72
C ARG A 147 2.77 -4.25 25.11
N LEU A 148 1.97 -5.32 25.22
CA LEU A 148 2.25 -6.61 24.61
C LEU A 148 2.26 -6.53 23.08
N TRP A 149 1.25 -5.85 22.51
CA TRP A 149 1.09 -5.74 21.06
C TRP A 149 2.02 -4.72 20.43
N GLY A 150 2.27 -3.58 21.07
CA GLY A 150 3.20 -2.57 20.55
C GLY A 150 4.65 -3.06 20.52
N GLY A 151 5.02 -3.99 21.41
CA GLY A 151 6.30 -4.72 21.33
C GLY A 151 6.31 -5.70 20.16
N ALA A 152 5.29 -6.55 20.05
CA ALA A 152 5.16 -7.55 18.97
C ALA A 152 5.07 -6.91 17.58
N VAL A 153 4.23 -5.88 17.40
CA VAL A 153 4.10 -5.11 16.15
C VAL A 153 5.42 -4.44 15.79
N ARG A 154 6.12 -3.79 16.72
CA ARG A 154 7.45 -3.20 16.43
C ARG A 154 8.55 -4.24 16.18
N ALA A 155 8.48 -5.40 16.82
CA ALA A 155 9.38 -6.52 16.52
C ALA A 155 9.10 -7.07 15.12
N LEU A 156 7.83 -7.18 14.74
CA LEU A 156 7.42 -7.68 13.45
C LEU A 156 7.70 -6.68 12.32
N ILE A 157 7.45 -5.39 12.51
CA ILE A 157 7.87 -4.35 11.55
C ILE A 157 9.39 -4.36 11.35
N ARG A 158 10.18 -4.73 12.38
CA ARG A 158 11.62 -4.93 12.22
C ARG A 158 11.96 -6.24 11.51
N SER A 159 11.17 -7.30 11.69
CA SER A 159 11.35 -8.59 10.99
C SER A 159 10.83 -8.58 9.55
N VAL A 160 9.93 -7.65 9.19
CA VAL A 160 9.65 -7.22 7.81
C VAL A 160 10.85 -6.40 7.30
N SER A 161 12.06 -6.91 7.54
CA SER A 161 13.28 -6.57 6.84
C SER A 161 13.34 -7.47 5.62
N GLY A 162 12.52 -7.10 4.65
CA GLY A 162 12.74 -7.47 3.28
C GLY A 162 13.09 -8.93 3.00
N GLY A 163 12.15 -9.84 3.18
CA GLY A 163 12.19 -11.16 2.59
C GLY A 163 11.44 -11.17 1.25
N SER A 164 11.65 -12.22 0.45
CA SER A 164 10.63 -12.63 -0.54
C SER A 164 9.50 -13.40 0.12
N ASP A 165 9.63 -13.68 1.42
CA ASP A 165 8.65 -14.45 2.17
C ASP A 165 7.38 -13.61 2.37
N PRO A 166 6.21 -14.13 1.98
CA PRO A 166 4.93 -13.50 2.26
C PRO A 166 4.59 -13.57 3.76
N GLU A 167 5.25 -14.44 4.53
CA GLU A 167 5.00 -14.70 5.95
C GLU A 167 5.06 -13.45 6.82
N PRO A 168 6.10 -12.58 6.77
CA PRO A 168 6.17 -11.41 7.66
C PRO A 168 5.07 -10.38 7.37
N LEU A 169 4.61 -10.27 6.12
CA LEU A 169 3.50 -9.38 5.75
C LEU A 169 2.16 -9.97 6.19
N ALA A 170 1.97 -11.28 6.03
CA ALA A 170 0.76 -11.98 6.47
C ALA A 170 0.62 -11.94 8.01
N GLU A 171 1.71 -12.14 8.75
CA GLU A 171 1.74 -11.97 10.20
C GLU A 171 1.39 -10.52 10.59
N LEU A 172 1.90 -9.53 9.86
CA LEU A 172 1.64 -8.12 10.15
C LEU A 172 0.18 -7.76 9.85
N GLU A 173 -0.36 -8.31 8.76
CA GLU A 173 -1.78 -8.22 8.45
C GLU A 173 -2.61 -8.83 9.58
N GLY A 174 -2.27 -10.04 10.05
CA GLY A 174 -2.96 -10.71 11.16
C GLY A 174 -2.92 -9.91 12.46
N LEU A 175 -1.78 -9.29 12.79
CA LEU A 175 -1.68 -8.38 13.93
C LEU A 175 -2.56 -7.14 13.74
N ILE A 176 -2.53 -6.47 12.59
CA ILE A 176 -3.38 -5.29 12.37
C ILE A 176 -4.86 -5.68 12.39
N GLN A 177 -5.24 -6.82 11.84
CA GLN A 177 -6.61 -7.36 11.89
C GLN A 177 -7.07 -7.57 13.35
N GLY A 178 -6.18 -8.06 14.21
CA GLY A 178 -6.43 -8.24 15.64
C GLY A 178 -6.58 -6.93 16.43
N LEU A 179 -6.11 -5.79 15.90
CA LEU A 179 -6.38 -4.49 16.49
C LEU A 179 -7.87 -4.16 16.34
N THR A 180 -8.61 -4.22 17.44
CA THR A 180 -10.01 -3.78 17.46
C THR A 180 -10.07 -2.31 17.87
N PRO A 181 -10.31 -1.35 16.96
CA PRO A 181 -10.72 -0.01 17.35
C PRO A 181 -12.12 -0.11 17.94
N ARG A 182 -12.25 -0.38 19.25
CA ARG A 182 -13.57 -0.47 19.89
C ARG A 182 -14.24 0.91 19.94
N ARG A 183 -15.17 1.19 19.03
CA ARG A 183 -16.36 1.95 19.40
C ARG A 183 -17.55 1.01 19.41
N LYS A 184 -18.21 0.89 20.57
CA LYS A 184 -19.65 0.63 20.55
C LYS A 184 -20.26 1.86 19.88
N TRP A 185 -20.62 1.73 18.62
CA TRP A 185 -21.58 2.66 18.02
C TRP A 185 -22.93 2.30 18.65
N SER A 186 -23.43 3.16 19.54
CA SER A 186 -24.85 3.13 19.90
C SER A 186 -25.54 4.06 18.89
N PRO A 187 -26.53 3.56 18.12
CA PRO A 187 -27.35 4.43 17.27
C PRO A 187 -28.12 5.45 18.09
#